data_AF-A0A9D7I4E4-F1
#
_entry.id   AF-A0A9D7I4E4-F1
#
_cell.length_a   1.000
_cell.length_b   1.000
_cell.length_c   1.000
_cell.angle_alpha   90.00
_cell.angle_beta   90.00
_cell.angle_gamma   90.00
#
_symmetry.space_group_name_H-M   'P 1'
#
loop_
_entity.id
_entity.type
_entity.pdbx_description
1 polymer ?
#
loop_
_entity_poly.entity_id
_entity_poly.type
_entity_poly.pdbx_seq_one_letter_code
_entity_poly.pdbx_strand_id
1 'polypeptide(L)'
;MSTIEIRAELHKLIDQVDERFLKAVYLMVSSYQGKDAIIAYDIDGTPRTASELAAILDKEVEAARRGDYITIEEFQKRSSEWGKSTK
;
A
#
# COMPACT_ATOMS: atom_id res chain seq x y z
N MET A 1 31.91 6.67 15.47
CA MET A 1 30.73 6.00 16.03
C MET A 1 30.30 4.86 15.12
N SER A 2 29.96 3.71 15.70
CA SER A 2 29.33 2.60 14.99
C SER A 2 27.85 2.88 14.74
N THR A 3 27.24 2.14 13.82
CA THR A 3 25.79 2.20 13.54
C THR A 3 24.94 1.95 14.79
N ILE A 4 25.44 1.14 15.73
CA ILE A 4 24.76 0.83 17.00
C ILE A 4 24.74 2.08 17.89
N GLU A 5 25.86 2.79 17.99
CA GLU A 5 25.98 4.01 18.78
C GLU A 5 25.08 5.13 18.22
N ILE A 6 25.06 5.29 16.88
CA ILE A 6 24.20 6.28 16.21
C ILE A 6 22.72 6.01 16.50
N ARG A 7 22.28 4.74 16.46
CA ARG A 7 20.89 4.37 16.75
C ARG A 7 20.51 4.66 18.21
N ALA A 8 21.41 4.36 19.15
CA ALA A 8 21.17 4.61 20.57
C ALA A 8 21.05 6.11 20.87
N GLU A 9 21.85 6.96 20.22
CA GLU A 9 21.76 8.40 20.39
C GLU A 9 20.50 9.00 19.74
N LEU A 10 20.12 8.53 18.55
CA LEU A 10 18.89 8.96 17.88
C LEU A 10 17.64 8.70 18.73
N HIS A 11 17.54 7.53 19.38
CA HIS A 11 16.42 7.23 20.28
C HIS A 11 16.33 8.23 21.42
N LYS A 12 17.45 8.56 22.07
CA LYS A 12 17.49 9.56 23.15
C LYS A 12 17.06 10.95 22.69
N LEU A 13 17.47 11.35 21.49
CA LEU A 13 17.10 12.65 20.92
C LEU A 13 15.60 12.70 20.60
N ILE A 14 15.04 11.63 20.02
CA ILE A 14 13.61 11.54 19.70
C ILE A 14 12.74 11.65 20.96
N ASP A 15 13.19 11.11 22.09
CA ASP A 15 12.44 11.17 23.35
C ASP A 15 12.43 12.58 23.99
N GLN A 16 13.28 13.50 23.53
CA GLN A 16 13.47 14.84 24.13
C GLN A 16 12.94 16.00 23.27
N VAL A 17 12.58 15.73 22.02
CA VAL A 17 12.16 16.76 21.06
C VAL A 17 10.65 16.96 21.05
N ASP A 18 10.21 18.14 20.60
CA ASP A 18 8.79 18.47 20.54
C ASP A 18 8.04 17.77 19.38
N GLU A 19 6.71 17.77 19.47
CA GLU A 19 5.83 17.14 18.49
C GLU A 19 6.02 17.69 17.07
N ARG A 20 6.34 18.98 16.93
CA ARG A 20 6.52 19.62 15.62
C ARG A 20 7.78 19.07 14.94
N PHE A 21 8.86 18.92 15.69
CA PHE A 21 10.09 18.31 15.20
C PHE A 21 9.89 16.82 14.88
N LEU A 22 9.18 16.08 15.74
CA LEU A 22 8.82 14.68 15.47
C LEU A 22 8.04 14.52 14.16
N LYS A 23 7.06 15.39 13.89
CA LYS A 23 6.32 15.40 12.62
C LYS A 23 7.22 15.67 11.42
N ALA A 24 8.16 16.60 11.53
CA ALA A 24 9.10 16.90 10.44
C ALA A 24 10.04 15.71 10.16
N VAL A 25 10.58 15.08 11.20
CA VAL A 25 11.43 13.89 11.07
C VAL A 25 10.63 12.71 10.51
N TYR A 26 9.40 12.50 10.96
CA TYR A 26 8.51 11.48 10.41
C TYR A 26 8.30 11.68 8.89
N LEU A 27 7.91 12.88 8.46
CA LEU A 27 7.73 13.18 7.03
C LEU A 27 9.01 12.96 6.22
N MET A 28 10.17 13.33 6.77
CA MET A 28 11.46 13.12 6.13
C MET A 28 11.80 11.63 6.03
N VAL A 29 11.68 10.86 7.11
CA VAL A 29 12.00 9.42 7.09
C VAL A 29 10.99 8.65 6.23
N SER A 30 9.71 9.00 6.29
CA SER A 30 8.68 8.41 5.43
C SER A 30 8.93 8.70 3.96
N SER A 31 9.49 9.85 3.59
CA SER A 31 9.89 10.12 2.19
C SER A 31 11.08 9.26 1.76
N TYR A 32 12.01 8.91 2.67
CA TYR A 32 13.06 7.92 2.43
C TYR A 32 12.54 6.47 2.36
N GLN A 33 11.50 6.15 3.13
CA GLN A 33 10.79 4.86 3.06
C GLN A 33 9.92 4.75 1.79
N GLY A 34 9.60 5.86 1.14
CA GLY A 34 8.98 5.93 -0.19
C GLY A 34 9.86 5.44 -1.34
N LYS A 35 10.91 4.64 -1.07
CA LYS A 35 11.48 3.77 -2.09
C LYS A 35 10.48 2.66 -2.34
N ASP A 36 9.74 2.85 -3.42
CA ASP A 36 8.69 2.04 -4.05
C ASP A 36 8.98 0.53 -4.00
N ALA A 37 8.87 -0.05 -2.81
CA ALA A 37 9.08 -1.46 -2.59
C ALA A 37 7.97 -2.23 -3.29
N ILE A 38 8.33 -3.35 -3.90
CA ILE A 38 7.34 -4.28 -4.45
C ILE A 38 6.54 -4.85 -3.27
N ILE A 39 5.25 -4.57 -3.24
CA ILE A 39 4.34 -5.02 -2.17
C ILE A 39 3.27 -5.99 -2.66
N ALA A 40 3.08 -6.10 -3.98
CA ALA A 40 2.07 -6.96 -4.58
C ALA A 40 2.52 -7.49 -5.95
N TYR A 41 1.77 -8.45 -6.47
CA TYR A 41 1.93 -9.01 -7.81
C TYR A 41 0.56 -9.17 -8.47
N ASP A 42 0.50 -8.93 -9.77
CA ASP A 42 -0.67 -9.26 -10.58
C ASP A 42 -0.75 -10.78 -10.86
N ILE A 43 -1.87 -11.22 -11.42
CA ILE A 43 -2.11 -12.65 -11.75
C ILE A 43 -1.06 -13.19 -12.74
N ASP A 44 -0.52 -12.34 -13.60
CA ASP A 44 0.54 -12.70 -14.56
C ASP A 44 1.96 -12.65 -13.96
N GLY A 45 2.07 -12.30 -12.67
CA GLY A 45 3.35 -12.18 -11.97
C GLY A 45 4.04 -10.82 -12.11
N THR A 46 3.37 -9.81 -12.69
CA THR A 46 3.92 -8.45 -12.76
C THR A 46 4.03 -7.85 -11.36
N PRO A 47 5.22 -7.41 -10.90
CA PRO A 47 5.39 -6.79 -9.59
C PRO A 47 4.72 -5.41 -9.54
N ARG A 48 4.15 -5.07 -8.39
CA ARG A 48 3.52 -3.77 -8.12
C ARG A 48 4.12 -3.10 -6.91
N THR A 49 4.43 -1.82 -7.06
CA THR A 49 4.90 -0.98 -5.96
C THR A 49 3.75 -0.45 -5.10
N ALA A 50 4.08 0.12 -3.95
CA ALA A 50 3.07 0.70 -3.06
C ALA A 50 2.33 1.88 -3.69
N SER A 51 3.03 2.73 -4.44
CA SER A 51 2.42 3.88 -5.10
C SER A 51 1.51 3.47 -6.27
N GLU A 52 1.94 2.49 -7.07
CA GLU A 52 1.14 1.94 -8.16
C GLU A 52 -0.15 1.30 -7.65
N LEU A 53 -0.06 0.48 -6.59
CA LEU A 53 -1.23 -0.17 -6.02
C LEU A 53 -2.21 0.85 -5.44
N ALA A 54 -1.71 1.87 -4.72
CA ALA A 54 -2.57 2.94 -4.18
C ALA A 54 -3.36 3.64 -5.30
N ALA A 55 -2.69 4.00 -6.40
CA ALA A 55 -3.33 4.67 -7.53
C ALA A 55 -4.38 3.79 -8.23
N ILE A 56 -4.18 2.47 -8.28
CA ILE A 56 -5.17 1.52 -8.80
C ILE A 56 -6.39 1.48 -7.89
N LEU A 57 -6.19 1.29 -6.58
CA LEU A 57 -7.27 1.18 -5.61
C LEU A 57 -8.12 2.46 -5.57
N ASP A 58 -7.50 3.63 -5.63
CA ASP A 58 -8.22 4.91 -5.68
C ASP A 58 -9.15 4.98 -6.91
N LYS A 59 -8.69 4.51 -8.08
CA LYS A 59 -9.52 4.46 -9.30
C LYS A 59 -10.68 3.49 -9.18
N GLU A 60 -10.46 2.31 -8.60
CA GLU A 60 -11.50 1.29 -8.39
C GLU A 60 -12.58 1.79 -7.41
N VAL A 61 -12.18 2.49 -6.34
CA VAL A 61 -13.12 3.11 -5.40
C VAL A 61 -13.99 4.16 -6.11
N GLU A 62 -13.39 4.99 -6.95
CA GLU A 62 -14.14 5.99 -7.73
C GLU A 62 -15.05 5.35 -8.77
N ALA A 63 -14.63 4.26 -9.41
CA ALA A 63 -15.46 3.49 -10.34
C ALA A 63 -16.69 2.91 -9.61
N ALA A 64 -16.48 2.26 -8.47
CA ALA A 64 -17.57 1.74 -7.65
C ALA A 64 -18.55 2.85 -7.23
N ARG A 65 -18.04 4.04 -6.84
CA ARG A 65 -18.88 5.21 -6.50
C ARG A 65 -19.74 5.70 -7.67
N ARG A 66 -19.25 5.60 -8.91
CA ARG A 66 -19.99 5.96 -10.13
C ARG A 66 -20.99 4.88 -10.57
N GLY A 67 -21.04 3.74 -9.88
CA GLY A 67 -21.93 2.63 -10.21
C GLY A 67 -21.26 1.51 -11.00
N ASP A 68 -19.96 1.58 -11.26
CA ASP A 68 -19.20 0.53 -11.93
C ASP A 68 -18.83 -0.58 -10.91
N TYR A 69 -19.85 -1.24 -10.34
CA TYR A 69 -19.69 -2.36 -9.42
C TYR A 69 -20.62 -3.52 -9.81
N ILE A 70 -20.37 -4.69 -9.24
CA ILE A 70 -21.29 -5.83 -9.29
C ILE A 70 -21.72 -6.17 -7.86
N THR A 71 -22.95 -6.64 -7.69
CA THR A 71 -23.38 -7.14 -6.38
C THR A 71 -22.80 -8.53 -6.12
N ILE A 72 -22.88 -8.99 -4.87
CA ILE A 72 -22.45 -10.35 -4.51
C ILE A 72 -23.27 -11.41 -5.24
N GLU A 73 -24.58 -11.19 -5.42
CA GLU A 73 -25.46 -12.10 -6.15
C GLU A 73 -25.06 -12.19 -7.63
N GLU A 74 -24.74 -11.05 -8.24
CA GLU A 74 -24.27 -11.01 -9.63
C GLU A 74 -22.91 -11.70 -9.79
N PHE A 75 -21.99 -11.48 -8.83
CA PHE A 75 -20.71 -12.18 -8.79
C PHE A 75 -20.90 -13.70 -8.69
N GLN A 76 -21.75 -14.19 -7.79
CA GLN A 76 -22.04 -15.62 -7.63
C GLN A 76 -22.63 -16.24 -8.90
N LYS A 77 -23.52 -15.51 -9.59
CA LYS A 77 -24.07 -15.95 -10.87
C LYS A 77 -22.97 -16.12 -11.92
N ARG A 78 -22.09 -15.12 -12.06
CA ARG A 78 -20.98 -15.14 -13.03
C ARG A 78 -19.98 -16.26 -12.71
N SER A 79 -19.61 -16.43 -11.44
CA SER A 79 -18.62 -17.44 -11.03
C SER A 79 -19.11 -18.88 -11.17
N SER A 80 -20.44 -19.10 -11.13
CA SER A 80 -21.05 -20.42 -11.34
C SER A 80 -20.75 -21.05 -12.71
N GLU A 81 -20.33 -20.23 -13.68
CA GLU A 81 -19.99 -20.68 -15.04
C GLU A 81 -18.53 -21.10 -15.19
N TRP A 82 -17.64 -20.68 -14.29
CA TRP A 82 -16.20 -20.92 -14.40
C TRP A 82 -15.80 -22.39 -14.23
N GLY A 83 -16.61 -23.18 -13.52
CA GLY A 83 -16.40 -24.63 -13.35
C GLY A 83 -17.09 -25.49 -14.41
N LYS A 84 -17.86 -24.89 -15.33
CA LYS A 84 -18.54 -25.64 -16.38
C LYS A 84 -17.55 -25.89 -17.52
N SER A 85 -17.27 -27.16 -17.79
CA SER A 85 -16.42 -27.57 -18.92
C SER A 85 -16.99 -26.97 -20.21
N THR A 86 -16.20 -26.10 -20.86
CA THR A 86 -16.45 -25.66 -22.24
C THR A 86 -16.27 -26.88 -23.14
N LYS A 87 -17.39 -27.50 -23.53
CA LYS A 87 -17.44 -28.48 -24.62
C LYS A 87 -17.58 -27.76 -25.95
#